data_AF-A0A8J5N552-F1
#
_entry.id   AF-A0A8J5N552-F1
#
_cell.length_a   1.000
_cell.length_b   1.000
_cell.length_c   1.000
_cell.angle_alpha   90.00
_cell.angle_beta   90.00
_cell.angle_gamma   90.00
#
_symmetry.space_group_name_H-M   'P 1'
#
loop_
_entity.id
_entity.type
_entity.pdbx_description
1 polymer ?
#
loop_
_entity_poly.entity_id
_entity_poly.type
_entity_poly.pdbx_seq_one_letter_code
_entity_poly.pdbx_strand_id
1 'polypeptide(L)'
;PTGLRTTCADHCTDHDFFKYETGKSYEYDYSVTTSTALLGTFDDDAHMSITAKVHIDVSAPCEYSLRLTEVTLDGSSHTEEFAAAISKSPLRFSFQDGRVESVCSEVTEPAWVLNFKRGVLSTFQNSMTHVGRQDVQETDISGVCMSNYKSILEGNVMTVEKVKDLSSCTERPDLSAYIASSGYLTDSPVQSLPIFKSTNKCNQRIEDGVLRMAECEETHKFRPFSSEEGGAVTTAKTTMLLVSQEDPAAPTADYESISKSLVFEQTTATSPETQVEAVEKILNDLDVAGHGEIHPETPALFSTLVASLKGLDYPTLKTIYTNTEESHSRKFLVDAMPLVGTAAAVSVIKDMFVSGEITETETDIWFTSLAFFKNPTSDMFTALVPLMENPSQQAMLGASALVNTYCKVHADCESDAGVQQLLRAIESHLGSGCATINEAEKIKVLVALKALGNAGRWVNANPILQRCYTEDNDMEVRVAAIEAWRHTPCEYDRSNLLEAFQDETRDTEVRIAAYL
;
A
#
# COMPACT_ATOMS: atom_id res chain seq x y z
N PRO A 1 -19.68 32.91 -31.65
CA PRO A 1 -18.96 31.71 -31.16
C PRO A 1 -18.07 32.10 -29.96
N THR A 2 -18.67 32.14 -28.77
CA THR A 2 -18.02 32.45 -27.50
C THR A 2 -17.97 31.17 -26.65
N GLY A 3 -17.28 30.15 -27.15
CA GLY A 3 -16.89 29.00 -26.35
C GLY A 3 -15.54 29.31 -25.72
N LEU A 4 -15.45 29.32 -24.38
CA LEU A 4 -14.16 29.32 -23.71
C LEU A 4 -13.42 28.06 -24.18
N ARG A 5 -12.32 28.24 -24.93
CA ARG A 5 -11.34 27.15 -25.10
C ARG A 5 -10.77 26.86 -23.72
N THR A 6 -11.15 25.74 -23.12
CA THR A 6 -10.47 25.20 -21.96
C THR A 6 -9.09 24.73 -22.41
N THR A 7 -8.05 25.49 -22.05
CA THR A 7 -6.64 25.11 -22.25
C THR A 7 -6.27 24.04 -21.24
N CYS A 8 -5.40 23.09 -21.61
CA CYS A 8 -4.88 22.09 -20.69
C CYS A 8 -3.63 22.60 -19.94
N ALA A 9 -2.86 23.47 -20.59
CA ALA A 9 -1.74 24.17 -20.01
C ALA A 9 -2.24 25.37 -19.20
N ASP A 10 -1.89 25.39 -17.90
CA ASP A 10 -2.16 26.53 -17.03
C ASP A 10 -1.22 27.71 -17.32
N HIS A 11 -0.03 27.40 -17.82
CA HIS A 11 0.99 28.35 -18.21
C HIS A 11 1.86 27.77 -19.34
N CYS A 12 2.63 28.64 -20.01
CA CYS A 12 3.58 28.22 -21.03
C CYS A 12 4.83 29.09 -20.90
N THR A 13 5.94 28.46 -20.55
CA THR A 13 7.24 29.12 -20.41
C THR A 13 8.08 28.88 -21.67
N ASP A 14 8.77 29.93 -22.11
CA ASP A 14 9.71 29.81 -23.23
C ASP A 14 10.97 29.08 -22.76
N HIS A 15 11.26 27.97 -23.41
CA HIS A 15 12.41 27.15 -23.15
C HIS A 15 12.81 26.39 -24.44
N ASP A 16 14.12 26.13 -24.60
CA ASP A 16 14.73 25.92 -25.92
C ASP A 16 15.23 24.48 -26.22
N PHE A 17 15.07 23.50 -25.31
CA PHE A 17 15.60 22.15 -25.54
C PHE A 17 14.75 21.34 -26.52
N PHE A 18 13.43 21.44 -26.41
CA PHE A 18 12.49 20.69 -27.25
C PHE A 18 11.75 21.60 -28.24
N LYS A 19 11.90 21.32 -29.54
CA LYS A 19 11.50 22.22 -30.65
C LYS A 19 10.41 21.61 -31.53
N TYR A 20 9.32 21.20 -30.89
CA TYR A 20 8.14 20.72 -31.58
C TYR A 20 7.37 21.88 -32.21
N GLU A 21 7.05 21.77 -33.50
CA GLU A 21 6.43 22.84 -34.28
C GLU A 21 4.91 22.85 -34.11
N THR A 22 4.34 24.04 -33.86
CA THR A 22 2.88 24.22 -33.82
C THR A 22 2.26 23.90 -35.18
N GLY A 23 1.17 23.13 -35.17
CA GLY A 23 0.51 22.67 -36.39
C GLY A 23 1.22 21.51 -37.07
N LYS A 24 2.05 20.74 -36.34
CA LYS A 24 2.63 19.48 -36.80
C LYS A 24 2.13 18.29 -35.97
N SER A 25 2.10 17.13 -36.61
CA SER A 25 1.90 15.82 -35.99
C SER A 25 3.18 15.01 -36.09
N TYR A 26 3.58 14.37 -34.99
CA TYR A 26 4.76 13.52 -34.93
C TYR A 26 4.29 12.08 -34.68
N GLU A 27 4.49 11.21 -35.66
CA GLU A 27 4.12 9.79 -35.58
C GLU A 27 5.29 8.95 -35.10
N TYR A 28 5.05 8.13 -34.08
CA TYR A 28 6.02 7.20 -33.52
C TYR A 28 5.51 5.75 -33.58
N ASP A 29 6.42 4.84 -33.90
CA ASP A 29 6.26 3.42 -33.61
C ASP A 29 6.53 3.19 -32.12
N TYR A 30 5.51 2.74 -31.40
CA TYR A 30 5.58 2.44 -29.98
C TYR A 30 5.43 0.94 -29.75
N SER A 31 6.33 0.35 -28.96
CA SER A 31 6.22 -1.04 -28.54
C SER A 31 6.53 -1.19 -27.05
N VAL A 32 5.81 -2.08 -26.39
CA VAL A 32 6.07 -2.50 -25.01
C VAL A 32 6.05 -4.00 -24.96
N THR A 33 7.13 -4.60 -24.48
CA THR A 33 7.21 -6.03 -24.21
C THR A 33 7.43 -6.26 -22.73
N THR A 34 6.62 -7.13 -22.14
CA THR A 34 6.73 -7.51 -20.74
C THR A 34 6.97 -9.01 -20.65
N SER A 35 7.96 -9.40 -19.86
CA SER A 35 8.31 -10.80 -19.60
C SER A 35 8.43 -11.01 -18.10
N THR A 36 7.75 -12.00 -17.55
CA THR A 36 7.90 -12.42 -16.16
C THR A 36 8.47 -13.82 -16.11
N ALA A 37 9.64 -13.95 -15.48
CA ALA A 37 10.40 -15.18 -15.36
C ALA A 37 10.61 -15.53 -13.89
N LEU A 38 10.54 -16.82 -13.56
CA LEU A 38 11.03 -17.35 -12.29
C LEU A 38 12.53 -17.63 -12.43
N LEU A 39 13.32 -17.09 -11.50
CA LEU A 39 14.76 -17.36 -11.48
C LEU A 39 14.99 -18.84 -11.15
N GLY A 40 15.87 -19.50 -11.92
CA GLY A 40 16.23 -20.91 -11.72
C GLY A 40 15.36 -21.93 -12.44
N THR A 41 14.26 -21.54 -13.09
CA THR A 41 13.48 -22.41 -13.99
C THR A 41 13.78 -22.09 -15.44
N PHE A 42 13.85 -23.11 -16.30
CA PHE A 42 14.37 -22.96 -17.67
C PHE A 42 13.30 -22.77 -18.76
N ASP A 43 11.99 -22.86 -18.50
CA ASP A 43 11.06 -23.13 -19.63
C ASP A 43 9.66 -22.48 -19.66
N ASP A 44 9.24 -21.57 -18.77
CA ASP A 44 7.92 -20.90 -18.95
C ASP A 44 7.93 -19.44 -18.46
N ASP A 45 8.20 -18.53 -19.39
CA ASP A 45 8.12 -17.08 -19.16
C ASP A 45 6.78 -16.54 -19.69
N ALA A 46 6.02 -15.87 -18.83
CA ALA A 46 4.81 -15.18 -19.25
C ALA A 46 5.18 -13.93 -20.06
N HIS A 47 4.73 -13.85 -21.30
CA HIS A 47 5.03 -12.76 -22.22
C HIS A 47 3.76 -12.04 -22.68
N MET A 48 3.81 -10.71 -22.70
CA MET A 48 2.79 -9.86 -23.31
C MET A 48 3.47 -8.75 -24.08
N SER A 49 3.00 -8.49 -25.30
CA SER A 49 3.55 -7.48 -26.21
C SER A 49 2.43 -6.58 -26.72
N ILE A 50 2.68 -5.27 -26.71
CA ILE A 50 1.77 -4.26 -27.22
C ILE A 50 2.52 -3.44 -28.26
N THR A 51 1.90 -3.23 -29.42
CA THR A 51 2.41 -2.29 -30.41
C THR A 51 1.33 -1.29 -30.79
N ALA A 52 1.73 -0.04 -31.07
CA ALA A 52 0.81 1.01 -31.47
C ALA A 52 1.54 2.11 -32.26
N LYS A 53 0.79 2.82 -33.08
CA LYS A 53 1.18 4.11 -33.66
C LYS A 53 0.77 5.23 -32.71
N VAL A 54 1.74 6.00 -32.26
CA VAL A 54 1.55 7.14 -31.35
C VAL A 54 1.64 8.42 -32.17
N HIS A 55 0.58 9.23 -32.15
CA HIS A 55 0.55 10.54 -32.78
C HIS A 55 0.61 11.61 -31.69
N ILE A 56 1.62 12.48 -31.76
CA ILE A 56 1.77 13.65 -30.90
C ILE A 56 1.47 14.89 -31.75
N ASP A 57 0.29 15.47 -31.55
CA ASP A 57 -0.19 16.64 -32.28
C ASP A 57 0.05 17.91 -31.47
N VAL A 58 0.64 18.93 -32.10
CA VAL A 58 0.95 20.22 -31.45
C VAL A 58 -0.08 21.27 -31.87
N SER A 59 -1.04 21.56 -31.00
CA SER A 59 -2.15 22.45 -31.34
C SER A 59 -1.84 23.93 -31.13
N ALA A 60 -1.05 24.24 -30.11
CA ALA A 60 -0.52 25.56 -29.77
C ALA A 60 0.74 25.38 -28.90
N PRO A 61 1.52 26.44 -28.61
CA PRO A 61 2.62 26.35 -27.66
C PRO A 61 2.16 25.75 -26.33
N CYS A 62 2.89 24.75 -25.84
CA CYS A 62 2.58 23.96 -24.65
C CYS A 62 1.26 23.16 -24.66
N GLU A 63 0.48 23.15 -25.75
CA GLU A 63 -0.81 22.45 -25.87
C GLU A 63 -0.74 21.30 -26.88
N TYR A 64 -0.67 20.07 -26.35
CA TYR A 64 -0.43 18.86 -27.13
C TYR A 64 -1.60 17.90 -27.00
N SER A 65 -1.73 16.98 -27.95
CA SER A 65 -2.61 15.83 -27.81
C SER A 65 -1.94 14.54 -28.28
N LEU A 66 -2.19 13.46 -27.53
CA LEU A 66 -1.78 12.10 -27.81
C LEU A 66 -2.95 11.33 -28.43
N ARG A 67 -2.70 10.65 -29.54
CA ARG A 67 -3.68 9.76 -30.18
C ARG A 67 -3.01 8.44 -30.54
N LEU A 68 -3.71 7.33 -30.29
CA LEU A 68 -3.21 5.97 -30.53
C LEU A 68 -3.98 5.37 -31.71
N THR A 69 -3.26 4.77 -32.66
CA THR A 69 -3.83 4.02 -33.79
C THR A 69 -3.06 2.73 -34.00
N GLU A 70 -3.59 1.82 -34.83
CA GLU A 70 -2.93 0.56 -35.19
C GLU A 70 -2.45 -0.24 -33.95
N VAL A 71 -3.32 -0.32 -32.94
CA VAL A 71 -3.01 -1.00 -31.67
C VAL A 71 -3.14 -2.51 -31.85
N THR A 72 -2.10 -3.24 -31.44
CA THR A 72 -2.12 -4.69 -31.30
C THR A 72 -1.71 -5.10 -29.88
N LEU A 73 -2.31 -6.18 -29.40
CA LEU A 73 -2.02 -6.80 -28.12
C LEU A 73 -1.81 -8.30 -28.38
N ASP A 74 -0.59 -8.76 -28.17
CA ASP A 74 -0.20 -10.17 -28.24
C ASP A 74 -0.06 -10.74 -26.83
N GLY A 75 -0.56 -11.96 -26.62
CA GLY A 75 -0.58 -12.64 -25.32
C GLY A 75 -1.89 -12.53 -24.55
N SER A 76 -2.97 -12.03 -25.17
CA SER A 76 -4.33 -11.96 -24.59
C SER A 76 -5.41 -12.19 -25.66
N SER A 77 -6.59 -12.66 -25.24
CA SER A 77 -7.78 -12.79 -26.10
C SER A 77 -8.60 -11.49 -26.24
N HIS A 78 -8.25 -10.43 -25.51
CA HIS A 78 -9.02 -9.17 -25.43
C HIS A 78 -8.48 -8.04 -26.33
N THR A 79 -7.78 -8.38 -27.42
CA THR A 79 -7.10 -7.41 -28.28
C THR A 79 -8.03 -6.34 -28.86
N GLU A 80 -9.22 -6.73 -29.34
CA GLU A 80 -10.18 -5.78 -29.94
C GLU A 80 -10.74 -4.79 -28.91
N GLU A 81 -11.14 -5.29 -27.73
CA GLU A 81 -11.66 -4.47 -26.63
C GLU A 81 -10.60 -3.49 -26.14
N PHE A 82 -9.37 -3.96 -25.96
CA PHE A 82 -8.22 -3.16 -25.56
C PHE A 82 -7.93 -2.05 -26.59
N ALA A 83 -7.81 -2.41 -27.88
CA ALA A 83 -7.52 -1.47 -28.95
C ALA A 83 -8.63 -0.41 -29.09
N ALA A 84 -9.90 -0.82 -29.01
CA ALA A 84 -11.04 0.07 -29.08
C ALA A 84 -11.06 1.07 -27.92
N ALA A 85 -10.76 0.61 -26.70
CA ALA A 85 -10.78 1.45 -25.51
C ALA A 85 -9.67 2.51 -25.52
N ILE A 86 -8.41 2.12 -25.82
CA ILE A 86 -7.29 3.07 -25.77
C ILE A 86 -7.25 4.06 -26.95
N SER A 87 -7.84 3.67 -28.09
CA SER A 87 -7.88 4.50 -29.30
C SER A 87 -9.12 5.42 -29.36
N LYS A 88 -10.08 5.26 -28.44
CA LYS A 88 -11.39 5.93 -28.48
C LYS A 88 -11.30 7.46 -28.50
N SER A 89 -10.56 8.02 -27.54
CA SER A 89 -10.48 9.48 -27.33
C SER A 89 -9.03 9.95 -27.32
N PRO A 90 -8.67 11.06 -27.99
CA PRO A 90 -7.34 11.64 -27.85
C PRO A 90 -7.15 12.19 -26.43
N LEU A 91 -5.92 12.15 -25.91
CA LEU A 91 -5.58 12.70 -24.59
C LEU A 91 -4.86 14.02 -24.77
N ARG A 92 -5.46 15.12 -24.32
CA ARG A 92 -4.78 16.42 -24.24
C ARG A 92 -3.78 16.44 -23.09
N PHE A 93 -2.67 17.13 -23.26
CA PHE A 93 -1.68 17.31 -22.19
C PHE A 93 -0.91 18.62 -22.37
N SER A 94 -0.43 19.16 -21.25
CA SER A 94 0.49 20.29 -21.25
C SER A 94 1.93 19.79 -21.39
N PHE A 95 2.72 20.43 -22.24
CA PHE A 95 4.12 20.06 -22.46
C PHE A 95 5.02 21.28 -22.42
N GLN A 96 5.82 21.40 -21.36
CA GLN A 96 6.73 22.52 -21.14
C GLN A 96 8.17 22.03 -21.19
N ASP A 97 8.82 22.27 -22.33
CA ASP A 97 10.23 21.94 -22.58
C ASP A 97 10.67 20.57 -22.06
N GLY A 98 9.98 19.54 -22.52
CA GLY A 98 10.28 18.16 -22.14
C GLY A 98 9.45 17.63 -20.98
N ARG A 99 8.76 18.48 -20.21
CA ARG A 99 7.95 18.07 -19.04
C ARG A 99 6.46 18.04 -19.35
N VAL A 100 5.78 16.96 -18.94
CA VAL A 100 4.32 16.85 -18.95
C VAL A 100 3.81 17.24 -17.56
N GLU A 101 3.22 18.43 -17.43
CA GLU A 101 2.76 18.91 -16.13
C GLU A 101 1.34 18.45 -15.78
N SER A 102 0.47 18.39 -16.79
CA SER A 102 -0.93 18.01 -16.64
C SER A 102 -1.40 17.20 -17.84
N VAL A 103 -2.32 16.28 -17.60
CA VAL A 103 -3.08 15.56 -18.62
C VAL A 103 -4.56 15.89 -18.47
N CYS A 104 -5.25 16.13 -19.58
CA CYS A 104 -6.66 16.52 -19.60
C CYS A 104 -7.48 15.43 -20.30
N SER A 105 -7.89 14.45 -19.51
CA SER A 105 -8.64 13.28 -19.99
C SER A 105 -10.12 13.59 -20.17
N GLU A 106 -10.81 12.79 -20.97
CA GLU A 106 -12.28 12.84 -21.03
C GLU A 106 -12.86 12.40 -19.68
N VAL A 107 -13.95 13.04 -19.24
CA VAL A 107 -14.61 12.73 -17.94
C VAL A 107 -14.95 11.23 -17.82
N THR A 108 -15.33 10.60 -18.93
CA THR A 108 -15.78 9.21 -18.97
C THR A 108 -14.66 8.20 -19.23
N GLU A 109 -13.41 8.66 -19.37
CA GLU A 109 -12.29 7.79 -19.69
C GLU A 109 -11.91 6.88 -18.50
N PRO A 110 -11.89 5.55 -18.67
CA PRO A 110 -11.51 4.65 -17.60
C PRO A 110 -10.07 4.88 -17.12
N ALA A 111 -9.83 4.78 -15.81
CA ALA A 111 -8.51 5.02 -15.22
C ALA A 111 -7.41 4.12 -15.81
N TRP A 112 -7.72 2.86 -16.14
CA TRP A 112 -6.74 1.94 -16.76
C TRP A 112 -6.32 2.40 -18.17
N VAL A 113 -7.26 2.96 -18.96
CA VAL A 113 -6.98 3.52 -20.28
C VAL A 113 -6.08 4.74 -20.14
N LEU A 114 -6.43 5.63 -19.21
CA LEU A 114 -5.64 6.81 -18.92
C LEU A 114 -4.22 6.45 -18.44
N ASN A 115 -4.08 5.44 -17.58
CA ASN A 115 -2.77 4.96 -17.11
C ASN A 115 -1.90 4.41 -18.26
N PHE A 116 -2.49 3.72 -19.24
CA PHE A 116 -1.75 3.31 -20.43
C PHE A 116 -1.20 4.52 -21.19
N LYS A 117 -2.03 5.55 -21.42
CA LYS A 117 -1.63 6.79 -22.10
C LYS A 117 -0.59 7.59 -21.30
N ARG A 118 -0.72 7.65 -19.98
CA ARG A 118 0.30 8.22 -19.07
C ARG A 118 1.64 7.50 -19.22
N GLY A 119 1.65 6.17 -19.40
CA GLY A 119 2.86 5.39 -19.67
C GLY A 119 3.54 5.78 -21.00
N VAL A 120 2.76 5.98 -22.07
CA VAL A 120 3.26 6.50 -23.35
C VAL A 120 3.91 7.87 -23.17
N LEU A 121 3.22 8.80 -22.49
CA LEU A 121 3.74 10.15 -22.21
C LEU A 121 4.97 10.13 -21.29
N SER A 122 5.06 9.19 -20.35
CA SER A 122 6.24 9.02 -19.48
C SER A 122 7.49 8.58 -20.26
N THR A 123 7.31 7.84 -21.36
CA THR A 123 8.39 7.47 -22.28
C THR A 123 8.85 8.66 -23.13
N PHE A 124 7.89 9.52 -23.52
CA PHE A 124 8.12 10.74 -24.28
C PHE A 124 8.79 11.86 -23.46
N GLN A 125 8.50 11.93 -22.16
CA GLN A 125 8.98 12.96 -21.24
C GLN A 125 10.51 12.92 -21.03
N ASN A 126 11.11 14.10 -20.94
CA ASN A 126 12.50 14.31 -20.54
C ASN A 126 12.63 15.66 -19.82
N SER A 127 12.84 15.61 -18.50
CA SER A 127 12.81 16.81 -17.63
C SER A 127 14.17 17.49 -17.43
N MET A 128 15.17 17.20 -18.27
CA MET A 128 16.52 17.75 -18.15
C MET A 128 16.52 19.29 -18.27
N THR A 129 17.40 19.97 -17.53
CA THR A 129 17.47 21.45 -17.51
C THR A 129 18.73 22.02 -18.14
N HIS A 130 19.75 21.19 -18.32
CA HIS A 130 21.03 21.54 -18.94
C HIS A 130 21.72 20.31 -19.53
N VAL A 131 22.71 20.51 -20.39
CA VAL A 131 23.53 19.41 -20.93
C VAL A 131 24.57 18.98 -19.89
N GLY A 132 24.75 17.66 -19.72
CA GLY A 132 25.70 17.08 -18.78
C GLY A 132 25.03 16.19 -17.75
N ARG A 133 25.60 16.13 -16.54
CA ARG A 133 25.08 15.32 -15.44
C ARG A 133 24.23 16.16 -14.49
N GLN A 134 23.04 15.67 -14.16
CA GLN A 134 22.14 16.32 -13.21
C GLN A 134 21.19 15.31 -12.58
N ASP A 135 20.72 15.65 -11.39
CA ASP A 135 19.63 14.96 -10.72
C ASP A 135 18.39 15.85 -10.76
N VAL A 136 17.28 15.27 -11.19
CA VAL A 136 16.01 15.99 -11.36
C VAL A 136 14.92 15.18 -10.68
N GLN A 137 14.14 15.84 -9.82
CA GLN A 137 12.89 15.26 -9.34
C GLN A 137 11.85 15.36 -10.46
N GLU A 138 11.29 14.22 -10.84
CA GLU A 138 10.42 14.09 -12.00
C GLU A 138 9.12 13.39 -11.60
N THR A 139 8.00 13.91 -12.09
CA THR A 139 6.68 13.30 -11.91
C THR A 139 6.30 12.56 -13.18
N ASP A 140 6.02 11.26 -13.07
CA ASP A 140 5.52 10.46 -14.18
C ASP A 140 4.64 9.29 -13.71
N ILE A 141 4.39 8.30 -14.58
CA ILE A 141 3.55 7.14 -14.25
C ILE A 141 4.02 6.40 -12.98
N SER A 142 5.31 6.46 -12.65
CA SER A 142 5.87 5.79 -11.47
C SER A 142 5.68 6.58 -10.16
N GLY A 143 5.13 7.80 -10.22
CA GLY A 143 5.02 8.73 -9.09
C GLY A 143 6.02 9.89 -9.20
N VAL A 144 6.42 10.45 -8.06
CA VAL A 144 7.41 11.53 -7.98
C VAL A 144 8.75 10.95 -7.54
N CYS A 145 9.70 10.86 -8.47
CA CYS A 145 10.95 10.10 -8.28
C CYS A 145 12.19 10.96 -8.54
N MET A 146 13.32 10.58 -7.96
CA MET A 146 14.62 11.16 -8.34
C MET A 146 15.18 10.46 -9.59
N SER A 147 15.49 11.25 -10.62
CA SER A 147 16.03 10.78 -11.91
C SER A 147 17.43 11.36 -12.15
N ASN A 148 18.42 10.49 -12.35
CA ASN A 148 19.77 10.86 -12.76
C ASN A 148 19.87 10.92 -14.29
N TYR A 149 20.23 12.07 -14.82
CA TYR A 149 20.43 12.32 -16.24
C TYR A 149 21.91 12.43 -16.58
N LYS A 150 22.32 11.84 -17.70
CA LYS A 150 23.61 12.07 -18.35
C LYS A 150 23.37 12.35 -19.82
N SER A 151 23.62 13.58 -20.26
CA SER A 151 23.45 13.97 -21.67
C SER A 151 24.77 14.38 -22.32
N ILE A 152 24.89 14.06 -23.61
CA ILE A 152 26.02 14.40 -24.47
C ILE A 152 25.44 15.01 -25.74
N LEU A 153 25.94 16.19 -26.13
CA LEU A 153 25.52 16.90 -27.34
C LEU A 153 26.65 16.84 -28.38
N GLU A 154 26.35 16.25 -29.54
CA GLU A 154 27.24 16.15 -30.69
C GLU A 154 26.56 16.75 -31.92
N GLY A 155 26.94 17.97 -32.29
CA GLY A 155 26.26 18.71 -33.36
C GLY A 155 24.81 19.06 -32.97
N ASN A 156 23.85 18.56 -33.75
CA ASN A 156 22.42 18.70 -33.50
C ASN A 156 21.81 17.46 -32.82
N VAL A 157 22.62 16.44 -32.51
CA VAL A 157 22.18 15.19 -31.89
C VAL A 157 22.54 15.20 -30.40
N MET A 158 21.54 15.00 -29.56
CA MET A 158 21.68 14.84 -28.12
C MET A 158 21.34 13.41 -27.70
N THR A 159 22.30 12.74 -27.08
CA THR A 159 22.12 11.41 -26.49
C THR A 159 21.96 11.56 -24.99
N VAL A 160 20.91 10.98 -24.43
CA VAL A 160 20.55 11.08 -23.02
C VAL A 160 20.42 9.68 -22.42
N GLU A 161 21.15 9.41 -21.34
CA GLU A 161 20.93 8.28 -20.45
C GLU A 161 20.20 8.80 -19.20
N LYS A 162 19.00 8.27 -18.94
CA LYS A 162 18.17 8.55 -17.76
C LYS A 162 18.09 7.30 -16.90
N VAL A 163 18.42 7.41 -15.62
CA VAL A 163 18.28 6.33 -14.63
C VAL A 163 17.41 6.83 -13.49
N LYS A 164 16.27 6.17 -13.27
CA LYS A 164 15.33 6.53 -12.21
C LYS A 164 15.52 5.63 -10.99
N ASP A 165 15.65 6.24 -9.82
CA ASP A 165 15.65 5.52 -8.55
C ASP A 165 14.22 5.26 -8.08
N LEU A 166 13.70 4.08 -8.41
CA LEU A 166 12.35 3.65 -8.07
C LEU A 166 12.12 3.43 -6.56
N SER A 167 13.19 3.40 -5.74
CA SER A 167 13.09 3.30 -4.29
C SER A 167 12.85 4.65 -3.60
N SER A 168 13.13 5.75 -4.32
CA SER A 168 12.93 7.13 -3.87
C SER A 168 11.55 7.71 -4.20
N CYS A 169 10.73 6.98 -4.97
CA CYS A 169 9.46 7.48 -5.47
C CYS A 169 8.42 7.66 -4.36
N THR A 170 7.82 8.85 -4.29
CA THR A 170 6.59 9.10 -3.51
C THR A 170 5.36 9.02 -4.43
N GLU A 171 4.17 8.87 -3.84
CA GLU A 171 2.89 8.72 -4.58
C GLU A 171 2.85 7.50 -5.53
N ARG A 172 3.73 6.52 -5.29
CA ARG A 172 3.70 5.22 -5.95
C ARG A 172 2.71 4.30 -5.23
N PRO A 173 1.87 3.53 -5.95
CA PRO A 173 1.02 2.53 -5.33
C PRO A 173 1.86 1.56 -4.48
N ASP A 174 1.46 1.39 -3.22
CA ASP A 174 2.21 0.58 -2.27
C ASP A 174 2.04 -0.92 -2.56
N LEU A 175 3.13 -1.56 -3.01
CA LEU A 175 3.18 -2.99 -3.25
C LEU A 175 3.15 -3.81 -1.94
N SER A 176 3.39 -3.17 -0.78
CA SER A 176 3.35 -3.83 0.53
C SER A 176 1.98 -4.40 0.87
N ALA A 177 0.90 -3.78 0.34
CA ALA A 177 -0.47 -4.24 0.55
C ALA A 177 -0.72 -5.67 0.02
N TYR A 178 0.01 -6.07 -1.02
CA TYR A 178 -0.12 -7.37 -1.69
C TYR A 178 0.79 -8.45 -1.12
N ILE A 179 1.68 -8.10 -0.19
CA ILE A 179 2.69 -9.01 0.32
C ILE A 179 2.53 -9.09 1.83
N ALA A 180 1.98 -10.21 2.27
CA ALA A 180 1.97 -10.61 3.67
C ALA A 180 3.40 -10.93 4.13
N SER A 181 4.26 -9.91 4.20
CA SER A 181 5.59 -10.01 4.80
C SER A 181 5.63 -9.21 6.09
N SER A 182 6.41 -9.70 7.05
CA SER A 182 6.80 -8.93 8.23
C SER A 182 7.67 -7.76 7.78
N GLY A 183 7.04 -6.61 7.51
CA GLY A 183 7.73 -5.35 7.32
C GLY A 183 8.55 -5.03 8.58
N TYR A 184 9.86 -4.93 8.44
CA TYR A 184 10.66 -4.15 9.37
C TYR A 184 10.35 -2.69 9.04
N LEU A 185 9.51 -2.05 9.84
CA LEU A 185 9.33 -0.60 9.79
C LEU A 185 10.60 0.01 10.38
N THR A 186 11.60 0.21 9.54
CA THR A 186 12.73 1.08 9.82
C THR A 186 12.43 2.44 9.24
N ASP A 187 12.67 3.49 10.01
CA ASP A 187 12.65 4.89 9.55
C ASP A 187 13.79 5.06 8.52
N SER A 188 13.51 4.68 7.27
CA SER A 188 14.49 4.54 6.20
C SER A 188 14.02 5.35 4.98
N PRO A 189 14.93 6.07 4.30
CA PRO A 189 14.63 6.71 3.03
C PRO A 189 14.29 5.71 1.91
N VAL A 190 14.43 4.40 2.16
CA VAL A 190 14.07 3.32 1.24
C VAL A 190 12.63 2.89 1.51
N GLN A 191 11.71 3.26 0.61
CA GLN A 191 10.28 2.94 0.72
C GLN A 191 9.91 1.53 0.20
N SER A 192 10.84 0.82 -0.44
CA SER A 192 10.61 -0.54 -0.94
C SER A 192 11.05 -1.60 0.07
N LEU A 193 10.26 -2.67 0.25
CA LEU A 193 10.69 -3.86 1.00
C LEU A 193 12.04 -4.37 0.46
N PRO A 194 13.00 -4.78 1.30
CA PRO A 194 14.34 -5.23 0.87
C PRO A 194 14.33 -6.51 0.01
N ILE A 195 13.16 -7.10 -0.21
CA ILE A 195 12.89 -8.21 -1.12
C ILE A 195 12.55 -7.75 -2.55
N PHE A 196 12.25 -6.46 -2.76
CA PHE A 196 12.05 -5.86 -4.08
C PHE A 196 13.21 -4.95 -4.45
N LYS A 197 13.78 -5.19 -5.62
CA LYS A 197 14.66 -4.23 -6.28
C LYS A 197 14.07 -3.86 -7.63
N SER A 198 13.70 -2.60 -7.78
CA SER A 198 13.19 -2.07 -9.04
C SER A 198 14.22 -1.12 -9.65
N THR A 199 14.43 -1.19 -10.97
CA THR A 199 15.31 -0.26 -11.70
C THR A 199 14.63 0.16 -12.99
N ASN A 200 14.71 1.45 -13.34
CA ASN A 200 14.24 1.94 -14.64
C ASN A 200 15.39 2.73 -15.30
N LYS A 201 15.76 2.33 -16.52
CA LYS A 201 16.80 2.97 -17.31
C LYS A 201 16.27 3.26 -18.71
N CYS A 202 16.43 4.48 -19.17
CA CYS A 202 16.03 4.93 -20.50
C CYS A 202 17.19 5.55 -21.26
N ASN A 203 17.32 5.22 -22.54
CA ASN A 203 18.23 5.88 -23.47
C ASN A 203 17.39 6.63 -24.50
N GLN A 204 17.59 7.93 -24.62
CA GLN A 204 16.89 8.79 -25.57
C GLN A 204 17.87 9.42 -26.55
N ARG A 205 17.45 9.56 -27.80
CA ARG A 205 18.15 10.30 -28.85
C ARG A 205 17.24 11.41 -29.34
N ILE A 206 17.68 12.65 -29.19
CA ILE A 206 16.98 13.86 -29.60
C ILE A 206 17.80 14.48 -30.73
N GLU A 207 17.15 14.84 -31.83
CA GLU A 207 17.79 15.46 -32.99
C GLU A 207 16.97 16.66 -33.41
N ASP A 208 17.64 17.81 -33.61
CA ASP A 208 16.99 19.09 -33.91
C ASP A 208 15.91 19.50 -32.89
N GLY A 209 16.05 19.07 -31.63
CA GLY A 209 15.09 19.33 -30.56
C GLY A 209 13.84 18.43 -30.59
N VAL A 210 13.82 17.39 -31.41
CA VAL A 210 12.72 16.42 -31.48
C VAL A 210 13.21 15.04 -31.02
N LEU A 211 12.45 14.36 -30.19
CA LEU A 211 12.73 12.97 -29.81
C LEU A 211 12.71 12.08 -31.06
N ARG A 212 13.84 11.46 -31.40
CA ARG A 212 13.92 10.48 -32.50
C ARG A 212 13.69 9.07 -31.99
N MET A 213 14.21 8.76 -30.81
CA MET A 213 14.20 7.42 -30.25
C MET A 213 14.20 7.48 -28.73
N ALA A 214 13.41 6.63 -28.08
CA ALA A 214 13.50 6.31 -26.67
C ALA A 214 13.46 4.78 -26.49
N GLU A 215 14.42 4.25 -25.74
CA GLU A 215 14.48 2.84 -25.35
C GLU A 215 14.58 2.75 -23.83
N CYS A 216 13.56 2.22 -23.19
CA CYS A 216 13.49 2.07 -21.74
C CYS A 216 13.45 0.59 -21.36
N GLU A 217 14.21 0.24 -20.32
CA GLU A 217 14.18 -1.07 -19.67
C GLU A 217 13.89 -0.87 -18.18
N GLU A 218 12.75 -1.40 -17.74
CA GLU A 218 12.36 -1.46 -16.33
C GLU A 218 12.40 -2.91 -15.85
N THR A 219 13.05 -3.13 -14.71
CA THR A 219 13.10 -4.46 -14.08
C THR A 219 12.59 -4.40 -12.66
N HIS A 220 11.74 -5.36 -12.28
CA HIS A 220 11.31 -5.61 -10.92
C HIS A 220 11.79 -6.99 -10.49
N LYS A 221 12.70 -7.03 -9.52
CA LYS A 221 13.25 -8.27 -8.98
C LYS A 221 12.66 -8.51 -7.61
N PHE A 222 11.88 -9.58 -7.49
CA PHE A 222 11.35 -10.08 -6.23
C PHE A 222 12.20 -11.24 -5.73
N ARG A 223 12.79 -11.10 -4.53
CA ARG A 223 13.67 -12.09 -3.90
C ARG A 223 13.26 -12.29 -2.43
N PRO A 224 12.28 -13.16 -2.18
CA PRO A 224 11.82 -13.44 -0.81
C PRO A 224 12.75 -14.37 -0.03
N PHE A 225 13.64 -15.10 -0.71
CA PHE A 225 14.59 -16.03 -0.09
C PHE A 225 16.03 -15.58 -0.32
N SER A 226 16.93 -15.97 0.59
CA SER A 226 18.34 -15.57 0.55
C SER A 226 19.19 -16.29 -0.51
N SER A 227 18.61 -17.20 -1.31
CA SER A 227 19.34 -17.91 -2.37
C SER A 227 19.53 -17.02 -3.61
N GLU A 228 20.71 -17.08 -4.24
CA GLU A 228 20.98 -16.32 -5.46
C GLU A 228 20.12 -16.76 -6.66
N GLU A 229 19.65 -18.01 -6.63
CA GLU A 229 18.83 -18.63 -7.68
C GLU A 229 17.32 -18.51 -7.43
N GLY A 230 16.88 -17.95 -6.28
CA GLY A 230 15.46 -17.83 -5.94
C GLY A 230 14.88 -16.46 -6.28
N GLY A 231 13.66 -16.45 -6.83
CA GLY A 231 12.87 -15.23 -7.00
C GLY A 231 12.12 -15.15 -8.32
N ALA A 232 11.51 -13.99 -8.56
CA ALA A 232 10.85 -13.65 -9.82
C ALA A 232 11.44 -12.35 -10.37
N VAL A 233 11.54 -12.24 -11.69
CA VAL A 233 11.93 -11.02 -12.36
C VAL A 233 10.90 -10.69 -13.42
N THR A 234 10.31 -9.51 -13.32
CA THR A 234 9.52 -8.92 -14.40
C THR A 234 10.38 -7.87 -15.09
N THR A 235 10.49 -7.96 -16.41
CA THR A 235 11.17 -6.98 -17.26
C THR A 235 10.18 -6.38 -18.23
N ALA A 236 10.11 -5.05 -18.28
CA ALA A 236 9.36 -4.29 -19.26
C ALA A 236 10.34 -3.53 -20.15
N LYS A 237 10.29 -3.77 -21.46
CA LYS A 237 11.06 -3.03 -22.46
C LYS A 237 10.13 -2.22 -23.33
N THR A 238 10.36 -0.91 -23.37
CA THR A 238 9.56 0.04 -24.12
C THR A 238 10.43 0.73 -25.17
N THR A 239 9.93 0.81 -26.39
CA THR A 239 10.59 1.53 -27.49
C THR A 239 9.63 2.54 -28.10
N MET A 240 10.13 3.73 -28.41
CA MET A 240 9.41 4.75 -29.16
C MET A 240 10.34 5.29 -30.25
N LEU A 241 9.98 5.16 -31.52
CA LEU A 241 10.79 5.56 -32.67
C LEU A 241 10.01 6.50 -33.59
N LEU A 242 10.55 7.67 -33.89
CA LEU A 242 9.90 8.62 -34.80
C LEU A 242 9.92 8.11 -36.24
N VAL A 243 8.74 8.03 -36.86
CA VAL A 243 8.53 7.50 -38.22
C VAL A 243 8.32 8.63 -39.21
N SER A 244 7.44 9.58 -38.89
CA SER A 244 7.09 10.68 -39.79
C SER A 244 6.74 11.96 -39.02
N GLN A 245 6.80 13.08 -39.74
CA GLN A 245 6.33 14.39 -39.30
C GLN A 245 5.37 14.91 -40.38
N GLU A 246 4.09 15.00 -40.05
CA GLU A 246 3.03 15.36 -41.00
C GLU A 246 2.31 16.65 -40.58
N ASP A 247 1.57 17.25 -41.51
CA ASP A 247 0.59 18.27 -41.16
C ASP A 247 -0.63 17.53 -40.54
N PRO A 248 -1.04 17.86 -39.30
CA PRO A 248 -2.04 17.10 -38.57
C PRO A 248 -3.37 17.11 -39.34
N ALA A 249 -3.98 15.94 -39.49
CA ALA A 249 -5.40 15.85 -39.82
C ALA A 249 -6.17 16.44 -38.62
N ALA A 250 -6.73 17.63 -38.76
CA ALA A 250 -7.33 18.40 -37.66
C ALA A 250 -8.21 17.54 -36.73
N PRO A 251 -7.77 17.24 -35.49
CA PRO A 251 -8.64 16.64 -34.49
C PRO A 251 -9.14 17.76 -33.56
N THR A 252 -10.44 18.01 -33.56
CA THR A 252 -11.09 18.74 -32.47
C THR A 252 -11.25 17.80 -31.29
N ALA A 253 -10.29 17.81 -30.36
CA ALA A 253 -10.47 17.30 -29.01
C ALA A 253 -11.39 18.28 -28.23
N ASP A 254 -12.62 18.45 -28.72
CA ASP A 254 -13.64 19.32 -28.15
C ASP A 254 -14.56 18.46 -27.26
N TYR A 255 -13.99 17.96 -26.17
CA TYR A 255 -14.69 17.22 -25.13
C TYR A 255 -14.51 17.91 -23.78
N GLU A 256 -15.50 17.72 -22.89
CA GLU A 256 -15.36 18.15 -21.51
C GLU A 256 -14.24 17.34 -20.85
N SER A 257 -13.22 18.03 -20.37
CA SER A 257 -11.99 17.40 -19.87
C SER A 257 -11.75 17.73 -18.40
N ILE A 258 -11.10 16.80 -17.71
CA ILE A 258 -10.67 16.95 -16.32
C ILE A 258 -9.14 16.92 -16.30
N SER A 259 -8.54 17.95 -15.70
CA SER A 259 -7.09 18.00 -15.48
C SER A 259 -6.69 17.05 -14.37
N LYS A 260 -5.69 16.20 -14.66
CA LYS A 260 -5.11 15.19 -13.76
C LYS A 260 -3.58 15.21 -13.89
N SER A 261 -2.88 14.61 -12.93
CA SER A 261 -1.42 14.41 -13.00
C SER A 261 -1.04 13.22 -13.88
N LEU A 262 0.25 13.11 -14.20
CA LEU A 262 0.85 11.98 -14.92
C LEU A 262 1.00 10.72 -14.04
N VAL A 263 0.75 10.83 -12.72
CA VAL A 263 0.88 9.74 -11.75
C VAL A 263 -0.17 8.66 -11.98
N PHE A 264 0.21 7.39 -11.76
CA PHE A 264 -0.69 6.25 -11.85
C PHE A 264 -1.88 6.37 -10.89
N GLU A 265 -3.08 6.10 -11.39
CA GLU A 265 -4.32 6.09 -10.62
C GLU A 265 -4.80 4.66 -10.42
N GLN A 266 -4.91 4.19 -9.17
CA GLN A 266 -5.34 2.82 -8.90
C GLN A 266 -6.80 2.61 -9.29
N THR A 267 -7.08 1.55 -10.03
CA THR A 267 -8.44 1.13 -10.40
C THR A 267 -9.13 0.46 -9.21
N THR A 268 -9.55 1.23 -8.22
CA THR A 268 -10.51 0.73 -7.23
C THR A 268 -11.92 0.92 -7.78
N ALA A 269 -12.82 -0.05 -7.50
CA ALA A 269 -14.24 0.13 -7.78
C ALA A 269 -14.70 1.42 -7.07
N THR A 270 -15.20 2.39 -7.85
CA THR A 270 -15.38 3.77 -7.39
C THR A 270 -16.68 3.99 -6.63
N SER A 271 -17.64 3.06 -6.71
CA SER A 271 -18.89 3.12 -5.92
C SER A 271 -19.00 1.97 -4.92
N PRO A 272 -19.58 2.20 -3.72
CA PRO A 272 -19.85 1.13 -2.76
C PRO A 272 -20.68 -0.02 -3.36
N GLU A 273 -21.62 0.27 -4.25
CA GLU A 273 -22.46 -0.75 -4.92
C GLU A 273 -21.61 -1.70 -5.76
N THR A 274 -20.71 -1.17 -6.59
CA THR A 274 -19.81 -2.00 -7.41
C THR A 274 -18.79 -2.78 -6.58
N GLN A 275 -18.41 -2.26 -5.42
CA GLN A 275 -17.56 -2.97 -4.45
C GLN A 275 -18.29 -4.16 -3.83
N VAL A 276 -19.56 -3.98 -3.44
CA VAL A 276 -20.41 -5.06 -2.90
C VAL A 276 -20.58 -6.17 -3.93
N GLU A 277 -20.99 -5.82 -5.16
CA GLU A 277 -21.18 -6.79 -6.24
C GLU A 277 -19.89 -7.60 -6.54
N ALA A 278 -18.73 -6.94 -6.52
CA ALA A 278 -17.45 -7.59 -6.74
C ALA A 278 -17.13 -8.62 -5.63
N VAL A 279 -17.40 -8.29 -4.37
CA VAL A 279 -17.19 -9.21 -3.24
C VAL A 279 -18.19 -10.35 -3.26
N GLU A 280 -19.47 -10.07 -3.52
CA GLU A 280 -20.51 -11.10 -3.64
C GLU A 280 -20.18 -12.11 -4.73
N LYS A 281 -19.64 -11.64 -5.87
CA LYS A 281 -19.15 -12.54 -6.92
C LYS A 281 -18.04 -13.47 -6.42
N ILE A 282 -17.03 -12.93 -5.73
CA ILE A 282 -15.92 -13.74 -5.17
C ILE A 282 -16.45 -14.77 -4.16
N LEU A 283 -17.41 -14.38 -3.31
CA LEU A 283 -18.02 -15.27 -2.33
C LEU A 283 -18.83 -16.40 -2.98
N ASN A 284 -19.52 -16.12 -4.09
CA ASN A 284 -20.21 -17.14 -4.88
C ASN A 284 -19.21 -18.10 -5.53
N ASP A 285 -18.12 -17.59 -6.12
CA ASP A 285 -17.07 -18.42 -6.72
C ASP A 285 -16.40 -19.32 -5.67
N LEU A 286 -16.19 -18.82 -4.45
CA LEU A 286 -15.68 -19.58 -3.31
C LEU A 286 -16.65 -20.65 -2.80
N ASP A 287 -17.94 -20.35 -2.77
CA ASP A 287 -18.97 -21.33 -2.37
C ASP A 287 -18.95 -22.53 -3.33
N VAL A 288 -18.90 -22.25 -4.64
CA VAL A 288 -18.82 -23.28 -5.69
C VAL A 288 -17.53 -24.08 -5.60
N ALA A 289 -16.37 -23.41 -5.49
CA ALA A 289 -15.06 -24.08 -5.43
C ALA A 289 -14.80 -24.83 -4.12
N GLY A 290 -15.44 -24.41 -3.03
CA GLY A 290 -15.32 -24.99 -1.70
C GLY A 290 -16.34 -26.09 -1.39
N HIS A 291 -17.31 -26.35 -2.28
CA HIS A 291 -18.37 -27.31 -2.01
C HIS A 291 -17.89 -28.77 -2.19
N GLY A 292 -17.87 -29.52 -1.10
CA GLY A 292 -17.48 -30.94 -1.11
C GLY A 292 -15.96 -31.12 -1.00
N GLU A 293 -15.27 -31.20 -2.14
CA GLU A 293 -13.80 -31.26 -2.17
C GLU A 293 -13.23 -29.87 -2.46
N ILE A 294 -12.22 -29.45 -1.69
CA ILE A 294 -11.60 -28.13 -1.86
C ILE A 294 -10.83 -28.11 -3.18
N HIS A 295 -11.34 -27.34 -4.16
CA HIS A 295 -10.68 -27.18 -5.44
C HIS A 295 -9.37 -26.37 -5.32
N PRO A 296 -8.36 -26.62 -6.19
CA PRO A 296 -7.08 -25.92 -6.15
C PRO A 296 -7.16 -24.39 -6.28
N GLU A 297 -8.21 -23.85 -6.91
CA GLU A 297 -8.43 -22.40 -7.00
C GLU A 297 -8.88 -21.73 -5.68
N THR A 298 -9.40 -22.50 -4.71
CA THR A 298 -9.99 -21.97 -3.48
C THR A 298 -9.05 -21.04 -2.70
N PRO A 299 -7.76 -21.38 -2.46
CA PRO A 299 -6.84 -20.49 -1.75
C PRO A 299 -6.57 -19.16 -2.49
N ALA A 300 -6.56 -19.18 -3.82
CA ALA A 300 -6.36 -17.99 -4.64
C ALA A 300 -7.59 -17.06 -4.58
N LEU A 301 -8.80 -17.64 -4.67
CA LEU A 301 -10.05 -16.91 -4.49
C LEU A 301 -10.17 -16.33 -3.07
N PHE A 302 -9.78 -17.08 -2.04
CA PHE A 302 -9.79 -16.61 -0.66
C PHE A 302 -8.79 -15.47 -0.43
N SER A 303 -7.60 -15.55 -1.03
CA SER A 303 -6.63 -14.44 -1.00
C SER A 303 -7.18 -13.19 -1.69
N THR A 304 -7.92 -13.38 -2.79
CA THR A 304 -8.59 -12.30 -3.52
C THR A 304 -9.71 -11.68 -2.68
N LEU A 305 -10.49 -12.49 -1.95
CA LEU A 305 -11.49 -12.02 -1.00
C LEU A 305 -10.86 -11.11 0.06
N VAL A 306 -9.80 -11.58 0.74
CA VAL A 306 -9.10 -10.79 1.76
C VAL A 306 -8.58 -9.46 1.20
N ALA A 307 -8.00 -9.49 -0.01
CA ALA A 307 -7.51 -8.28 -0.67
C ALA A 307 -8.63 -7.28 -1.01
N SER A 308 -9.77 -7.77 -1.51
CA SER A 308 -10.93 -6.93 -1.82
C SER A 308 -11.54 -6.30 -0.57
N LEU A 309 -11.64 -7.04 0.54
CA LEU A 309 -12.18 -6.54 1.81
C LEU A 309 -11.31 -5.45 2.46
N LYS A 310 -9.99 -5.46 2.25
CA LYS A 310 -9.07 -4.45 2.80
C LYS A 310 -9.36 -3.02 2.34
N GLY A 311 -9.92 -2.85 1.15
CA GLY A 311 -10.23 -1.53 0.59
C GLY A 311 -11.57 -0.95 1.05
N LEU A 312 -12.36 -1.69 1.83
CA LEU A 312 -13.74 -1.35 2.13
C LEU A 312 -13.88 -0.62 3.47
N ASP A 313 -14.80 0.33 3.51
CA ASP A 313 -15.16 1.02 4.75
C ASP A 313 -16.12 0.19 5.62
N TYR A 314 -16.34 0.65 6.85
CA TYR A 314 -17.20 -0.05 7.80
C TYR A 314 -18.65 -0.24 7.31
N PRO A 315 -19.34 0.80 6.79
CA PRO A 315 -20.69 0.64 6.24
C PRO A 315 -20.79 -0.40 5.12
N THR A 316 -19.82 -0.42 4.20
CA THR A 316 -19.81 -1.36 3.08
C THR A 316 -19.54 -2.79 3.56
N LEU A 317 -18.53 -3.00 4.41
CA LEU A 317 -18.26 -4.33 5.00
C LEU A 317 -19.44 -4.85 5.81
N LYS A 318 -20.09 -3.98 6.59
CA LYS A 318 -21.28 -4.35 7.36
C LYS A 318 -22.42 -4.76 6.44
N THR A 319 -22.66 -4.01 5.36
CA THR A 319 -23.68 -4.35 4.36
C THR A 319 -23.41 -5.73 3.74
N ILE A 320 -22.17 -6.00 3.31
CA ILE A 320 -21.78 -7.30 2.76
C ILE A 320 -22.03 -8.43 3.77
N TYR A 321 -21.61 -8.23 5.02
CA TYR A 321 -21.83 -9.21 6.09
C TYR A 321 -23.32 -9.49 6.32
N THR A 322 -24.15 -8.44 6.39
CA THR A 322 -25.59 -8.60 6.62
C THR A 322 -26.35 -9.20 5.44
N ASN A 323 -25.87 -8.96 4.21
CA ASN A 323 -26.48 -9.49 2.99
C ASN A 323 -26.11 -10.96 2.74
N THR A 324 -24.98 -11.41 3.28
CA THR A 324 -24.50 -12.78 3.09
C THR A 324 -25.33 -13.74 3.96
N GLU A 325 -26.11 -14.61 3.32
CA GLU A 325 -26.90 -15.63 4.02
C GLU A 325 -26.02 -16.54 4.90
N GLU A 326 -26.59 -17.14 5.95
CA GLU A 326 -25.93 -18.14 6.80
C GLU A 326 -25.58 -19.42 6.01
N SER A 327 -24.53 -19.36 5.21
CA SER A 327 -24.08 -20.36 4.24
C SER A 327 -22.57 -20.63 4.34
N HIS A 328 -22.03 -21.46 3.45
CA HIS A 328 -20.58 -21.68 3.35
C HIS A 328 -19.84 -20.38 2.99
N SER A 329 -20.44 -19.52 2.14
CA SER A 329 -19.94 -18.18 1.82
C SER A 329 -19.73 -17.31 3.07
N ARG A 330 -20.66 -17.36 4.04
CA ARG A 330 -20.52 -16.59 5.28
C ARG A 330 -19.35 -17.06 6.13
N LYS A 331 -19.03 -18.36 6.13
CA LYS A 331 -17.84 -18.89 6.80
C LYS A 331 -16.56 -18.34 6.19
N PHE A 332 -16.43 -18.36 4.87
CA PHE A 332 -15.28 -17.74 4.19
C PHE A 332 -15.16 -16.24 4.51
N LEU A 333 -16.29 -15.53 4.55
CA LEU A 333 -16.31 -14.12 4.92
C LEU A 333 -15.81 -13.91 6.36
N VAL A 334 -16.33 -14.65 7.33
CA VAL A 334 -15.92 -14.58 8.75
C VAL A 334 -14.45 -14.96 8.92
N ASP A 335 -13.99 -16.02 8.27
CA ASP A 335 -12.59 -16.47 8.31
C ASP A 335 -11.63 -15.44 7.67
N ALA A 336 -12.10 -14.70 6.68
CA ALA A 336 -11.32 -13.63 6.04
C ALA A 336 -11.18 -12.40 6.94
N MET A 337 -12.19 -12.04 7.74
CA MET A 337 -12.23 -10.79 8.52
C MET A 337 -10.98 -10.56 9.42
N PRO A 338 -10.49 -11.55 10.20
CA PRO A 338 -9.24 -11.41 10.96
C PRO A 338 -8.01 -11.09 10.10
N LEU A 339 -7.99 -11.55 8.84
CA LEU A 339 -6.84 -11.37 7.93
C LEU A 339 -6.87 -10.03 7.19
N VAL A 340 -8.03 -9.36 7.16
CA VAL A 340 -8.19 -8.03 6.55
C VAL A 340 -7.34 -7.00 7.28
N GLY A 341 -7.36 -7.02 8.61
CA GLY A 341 -6.47 -6.19 9.42
C GLY A 341 -6.74 -4.68 9.36
N THR A 342 -7.99 -4.27 9.13
CA THR A 342 -8.41 -2.86 9.09
C THR A 342 -9.35 -2.51 10.25
N ALA A 343 -9.44 -1.23 10.62
CA ALA A 343 -10.36 -0.78 11.67
C ALA A 343 -11.83 -1.06 11.35
N ALA A 344 -12.18 -1.02 10.05
CA ALA A 344 -13.51 -1.36 9.57
C ALA A 344 -13.83 -2.85 9.83
N ALA A 345 -12.90 -3.75 9.50
CA ALA A 345 -13.05 -5.18 9.80
C ALA A 345 -13.13 -5.46 11.31
N VAL A 346 -12.26 -4.83 12.12
CA VAL A 346 -12.31 -4.93 13.60
C VAL A 346 -13.68 -4.47 14.12
N SER A 347 -14.25 -3.42 13.55
CA SER A 347 -15.57 -2.90 13.95
C SER A 347 -16.72 -3.87 13.61
N VAL A 348 -16.65 -4.54 12.45
CA VAL A 348 -17.62 -5.60 12.10
C VAL A 348 -17.47 -6.80 13.04
N ILE A 349 -16.24 -7.24 13.34
CA ILE A 349 -16.02 -8.35 14.28
C ILE A 349 -16.50 -8.01 15.69
N LYS A 350 -16.28 -6.78 16.15
CA LYS A 350 -16.86 -6.27 17.40
C LYS A 350 -18.39 -6.34 17.37
N ASP A 351 -19.04 -5.97 16.28
CA ASP A 351 -20.50 -6.09 16.16
C ASP A 351 -20.95 -7.56 16.25
N MET A 352 -20.25 -8.49 15.57
CA MET A 352 -20.51 -9.94 15.63
C MET A 352 -20.35 -10.50 17.05
N PHE A 353 -19.33 -10.05 17.78
CA PHE A 353 -19.11 -10.44 19.18
C PHE A 353 -20.25 -9.96 20.08
N VAL A 354 -20.64 -8.68 19.96
CA VAL A 354 -21.67 -8.07 20.79
C VAL A 354 -23.05 -8.66 20.50
N SER A 355 -23.34 -9.05 19.26
CA SER A 355 -24.59 -9.72 18.89
C SER A 355 -24.63 -11.21 19.23
N GLY A 356 -23.48 -11.82 19.58
CA GLY A 356 -23.38 -13.25 19.86
C GLY A 356 -23.41 -14.13 18.60
N GLU A 357 -23.03 -13.58 17.44
CA GLU A 357 -22.99 -14.27 16.15
C GLU A 357 -21.68 -15.04 15.92
N ILE A 358 -20.68 -14.86 16.79
CA ILE A 358 -19.42 -15.63 16.79
C ILE A 358 -19.26 -16.44 18.08
N THR A 359 -18.68 -17.63 17.97
CA THR A 359 -18.38 -18.48 19.13
C THR A 359 -17.19 -17.94 19.93
N GLU A 360 -17.06 -18.39 21.18
CA GLU A 360 -15.92 -18.04 22.04
C GLU A 360 -14.58 -18.46 21.40
N THR A 361 -14.52 -19.64 20.79
CA THR A 361 -13.32 -20.15 20.10
C THR A 361 -12.93 -19.28 18.90
N GLU A 362 -13.89 -18.90 18.06
CA GLU A 362 -13.64 -18.01 16.91
C GLU A 362 -13.17 -16.64 17.38
N THR A 363 -13.75 -16.15 18.49
CA THR A 363 -13.35 -14.89 19.12
C THR A 363 -11.91 -14.95 19.62
N ASP A 364 -11.50 -16.04 20.28
CA ASP A 364 -10.13 -16.21 20.79
C ASP A 364 -9.10 -16.32 19.65
N ILE A 365 -9.45 -17.01 18.56
CA ILE A 365 -8.61 -17.06 17.34
C ILE A 365 -8.44 -15.65 16.78
N TRP A 366 -9.52 -14.89 16.68
CA TRP A 366 -9.47 -13.51 16.21
C TRP A 366 -8.62 -12.62 17.12
N PHE A 367 -8.80 -12.68 18.44
CA PHE A 367 -7.97 -11.88 19.36
C PHE A 367 -6.49 -12.24 19.24
N THR A 368 -6.18 -13.52 19.06
CA THR A 368 -4.80 -13.97 18.79
C THR A 368 -4.26 -13.37 17.49
N SER A 369 -5.11 -13.18 16.48
CA SER A 369 -4.73 -12.57 15.19
C SER A 369 -4.26 -11.12 15.32
N LEU A 370 -4.76 -10.36 16.32
CA LEU A 370 -4.41 -8.95 16.53
C LEU A 370 -2.91 -8.75 16.74
N ALA A 371 -2.23 -9.72 17.36
CA ALA A 371 -0.78 -9.65 17.57
C ALA A 371 0.03 -9.65 16.26
N PHE A 372 -0.58 -10.07 15.15
CA PHE A 372 0.07 -10.12 13.83
C PHE A 372 -0.19 -8.88 12.97
N PHE A 373 -1.08 -7.98 13.39
CA PHE A 373 -1.38 -6.75 12.64
C PHE A 373 -0.14 -5.86 12.63
N LYS A 374 0.19 -5.30 11.46
CA LYS A 374 1.44 -4.55 11.25
C LYS A 374 1.27 -3.04 11.29
N ASN A 375 0.14 -2.56 10.79
CA ASN A 375 -0.18 -1.14 10.70
C ASN A 375 -1.50 -0.86 11.45
N PRO A 376 -1.54 -1.06 12.78
CA PRO A 376 -2.71 -0.71 13.57
C PRO A 376 -3.04 0.77 13.43
N THR A 377 -4.32 1.11 13.54
CA THR A 377 -4.79 2.49 13.54
C THR A 377 -5.52 2.81 14.84
N SER A 378 -5.61 4.11 15.18
CA SER A 378 -6.30 4.58 16.39
C SER A 378 -7.74 4.04 16.52
N ASP A 379 -8.47 4.01 15.40
CA ASP A 379 -9.86 3.54 15.35
C ASP A 379 -10.03 2.07 15.76
N MET A 380 -8.99 1.23 15.56
CA MET A 380 -9.03 -0.16 16.02
C MET A 380 -9.16 -0.24 17.54
N PHE A 381 -8.46 0.62 18.28
CA PHE A 381 -8.52 0.60 19.75
C PHE A 381 -9.89 0.99 20.25
N THR A 382 -10.49 2.03 19.66
CA THR A 382 -11.85 2.47 19.98
C THR A 382 -12.87 1.33 19.78
N ALA A 383 -12.71 0.53 18.73
CA ALA A 383 -13.55 -0.64 18.50
C ALA A 383 -13.31 -1.79 19.48
N LEU A 384 -12.10 -1.92 20.04
CA LEU A 384 -11.76 -2.97 21.02
C LEU A 384 -12.18 -2.64 22.45
N VAL A 385 -12.33 -1.35 22.82
CA VAL A 385 -12.66 -0.94 24.21
C VAL A 385 -13.88 -1.68 24.78
N PRO A 386 -15.03 -1.80 24.07
CA PRO A 386 -16.20 -2.48 24.61
C PRO A 386 -15.96 -3.96 24.93
N LEU A 387 -14.96 -4.57 24.29
CA LEU A 387 -14.62 -5.98 24.46
C LEU A 387 -13.76 -6.22 25.72
N MET A 388 -13.25 -5.16 26.35
CA MET A 388 -12.42 -5.23 27.55
C MET A 388 -13.21 -5.16 28.87
N GLU A 389 -14.55 -5.11 28.81
CA GLU A 389 -15.38 -5.15 30.02
C GLU A 389 -15.31 -6.52 30.72
N ASN A 390 -15.47 -7.61 29.96
CA ASN A 390 -15.32 -8.99 30.43
C ASN A 390 -14.46 -9.80 29.45
N PRO A 391 -13.16 -9.46 29.32
CA PRO A 391 -12.33 -10.00 28.26
C PRO A 391 -11.91 -11.44 28.54
N SER A 392 -11.77 -12.24 27.47
CA SER A 392 -11.01 -13.50 27.54
C SER A 392 -9.52 -13.21 27.73
N GLN A 393 -8.74 -14.25 28.05
CA GLN A 393 -7.30 -14.10 28.17
C GLN A 393 -6.67 -13.63 26.84
N GLN A 394 -7.12 -14.20 25.73
CA GLN A 394 -6.67 -13.89 24.39
C GLN A 394 -7.04 -12.46 24.02
N ALA A 395 -8.21 -11.97 24.44
CA ALA A 395 -8.63 -10.59 24.25
C ALA A 395 -7.63 -9.59 24.85
N MET A 396 -7.28 -9.76 26.13
CA MET A 396 -6.31 -8.89 26.81
C MET A 396 -4.91 -8.97 26.16
N LEU A 397 -4.43 -10.19 25.87
CA LEU A 397 -3.08 -10.39 25.34
C LEU A 397 -2.95 -9.92 23.88
N GLY A 398 -3.96 -10.14 23.05
CA GLY A 398 -4.02 -9.70 21.66
C GLY A 398 -4.15 -8.19 21.54
N ALA A 399 -5.05 -7.58 22.30
CA ALA A 399 -5.25 -6.13 22.30
C ALA A 399 -4.00 -5.38 22.81
N SER A 400 -3.34 -5.90 23.85
CA SER A 400 -2.09 -5.31 24.34
C SER A 400 -0.91 -5.47 23.38
N ALA A 401 -0.82 -6.59 22.67
CA ALA A 401 0.17 -6.76 21.60
C ALA A 401 -0.05 -5.75 20.46
N LEU A 402 -1.31 -5.48 20.11
CA LEU A 402 -1.67 -4.46 19.11
C LEU A 402 -1.21 -3.05 19.54
N VAL A 403 -1.41 -2.70 20.82
CA VAL A 403 -0.91 -1.43 21.40
C VAL A 403 0.61 -1.33 21.26
N ASN A 404 1.34 -2.41 21.59
CA ASN A 404 2.80 -2.41 21.47
C ASN A 404 3.25 -2.15 20.02
N THR A 405 2.61 -2.80 19.05
CA THR A 405 2.91 -2.60 17.62
C THR A 405 2.64 -1.16 17.19
N TYR A 406 1.51 -0.58 17.59
CA TYR A 406 1.16 0.82 17.31
C TYR A 406 2.17 1.80 17.91
N CYS A 407 2.54 1.59 19.17
CA CYS A 407 3.50 2.44 19.87
C CYS A 407 4.94 2.35 19.36
N LYS A 408 5.28 1.33 18.55
CA LYS A 408 6.59 1.26 17.88
C LYS A 408 6.69 2.18 16.67
N VAL A 409 5.56 2.55 16.08
CA VAL A 409 5.50 3.27 14.80
C VAL A 409 4.90 4.67 14.94
N HIS A 410 4.24 4.96 16.08
CA HIS A 410 3.72 6.27 16.43
C HIS A 410 4.39 6.80 17.69
N ALA A 411 5.21 7.85 17.54
CA ALA A 411 5.98 8.44 18.64
C ALA A 411 5.09 9.03 19.75
N ASP A 412 3.89 9.50 19.40
CA ASP A 412 2.91 10.12 20.28
C ASP A 412 1.82 9.15 20.76
N CYS A 413 2.02 7.83 20.64
CA CYS A 413 0.99 6.83 20.92
C CYS A 413 0.36 6.94 22.34
N GLU A 414 1.11 7.40 23.33
CA GLU A 414 0.62 7.56 24.71
C GLU A 414 -0.43 8.67 24.83
N SER A 415 -0.45 9.61 23.87
CA SER A 415 -1.46 10.67 23.78
C SER A 415 -2.70 10.24 23.01
N ASP A 416 -2.68 9.09 22.33
CA ASP A 416 -3.82 8.60 21.56
C ASP A 416 -4.99 8.22 22.47
N ALA A 417 -6.17 8.75 22.15
CA ALA A 417 -7.35 8.57 22.99
C ALA A 417 -7.84 7.11 23.03
N GLY A 418 -7.74 6.38 21.92
CA GLY A 418 -8.13 4.97 21.83
C GLY A 418 -7.18 4.08 22.64
N VAL A 419 -5.87 4.29 22.49
CA VAL A 419 -4.84 3.60 23.29
C VAL A 419 -5.05 3.84 24.78
N GLN A 420 -5.25 5.10 25.20
CA GLN A 420 -5.48 5.40 26.61
C GLN A 420 -6.75 4.74 27.17
N GLN A 421 -7.85 4.72 26.41
CA GLN A 421 -9.08 4.06 26.85
C GLN A 421 -8.88 2.55 27.00
N LEU A 422 -8.22 1.92 26.04
CA LEU A 422 -7.95 0.49 26.07
C LEU A 422 -7.02 0.12 27.25
N LEU A 423 -5.95 0.88 27.47
CA LEU A 423 -5.04 0.64 28.60
C LEU A 423 -5.75 0.83 29.93
N ARG A 424 -6.58 1.87 30.09
CA ARG A 424 -7.40 2.05 31.31
C ARG A 424 -8.36 0.90 31.54
N ALA A 425 -8.95 0.34 30.48
CA ALA A 425 -9.82 -0.83 30.59
C ALA A 425 -9.04 -2.05 31.11
N ILE A 426 -7.83 -2.30 30.60
CA ILE A 426 -6.95 -3.39 31.09
C ILE A 426 -6.53 -3.12 32.55
N GLU A 427 -6.10 -1.90 32.87
CA GLU A 427 -5.69 -1.49 34.22
C GLU A 427 -6.79 -1.68 35.27
N SER A 428 -8.05 -1.50 34.89
CA SER A 428 -9.18 -1.64 35.81
C SER A 428 -9.29 -3.03 36.44
N HIS A 429 -8.74 -4.05 35.77
CA HIS A 429 -8.71 -5.43 36.25
C HIS A 429 -7.64 -5.69 37.33
N LEU A 430 -6.73 -4.75 37.59
CA LEU A 430 -5.72 -4.88 38.65
C LEU A 430 -6.23 -4.50 40.05
N GLY A 431 -7.34 -3.74 40.12
CA GLY A 431 -7.78 -3.13 41.36
C GLY A 431 -6.73 -2.17 41.94
N SER A 432 -6.71 -2.02 43.27
CA SER A 432 -5.83 -1.03 43.92
C SER A 432 -4.40 -1.51 44.20
N GLY A 433 -4.16 -2.83 44.14
CA GLY A 433 -2.89 -3.45 44.52
C GLY A 433 -2.81 -4.94 44.21
N CYS A 434 -3.53 -5.41 43.18
CA CYS A 434 -3.55 -6.81 42.76
C CYS A 434 -4.03 -7.83 43.80
N ALA A 435 -4.73 -7.38 44.85
CA ALA A 435 -5.29 -8.25 45.88
C ALA A 435 -6.43 -9.11 45.31
N THR A 436 -6.39 -10.41 45.58
CA THR A 436 -7.33 -11.40 45.02
C THR A 436 -7.90 -12.28 46.13
N ILE A 437 -9.20 -12.61 46.07
CA ILE A 437 -9.84 -13.47 47.08
C ILE A 437 -10.02 -14.93 46.63
N ASN A 438 -9.83 -15.22 45.33
CA ASN A 438 -9.96 -16.55 44.76
C ASN A 438 -9.08 -16.72 43.52
N GLU A 439 -8.90 -17.97 43.09
CA GLU A 439 -8.04 -18.31 41.95
C GLU A 439 -8.51 -17.69 40.63
N ALA A 440 -9.82 -17.52 40.43
CA ALA A 440 -10.35 -16.92 39.19
C ALA A 440 -9.99 -15.43 39.07
N GLU A 441 -10.06 -14.68 40.17
CA GLU A 441 -9.59 -13.29 40.22
C GLU A 441 -8.08 -13.20 40.04
N LYS A 442 -7.33 -14.11 40.67
CA LYS A 442 -5.88 -14.19 40.50
C LYS A 442 -5.48 -14.39 39.04
N ILE A 443 -6.15 -15.29 38.33
CA ILE A 443 -5.92 -15.49 36.90
C ILE A 443 -6.19 -14.20 36.11
N LYS A 444 -7.30 -13.49 36.39
CA LYS A 444 -7.60 -12.22 35.73
C LYS A 444 -6.52 -11.16 35.97
N VAL A 445 -6.08 -11.00 37.22
CA VAL A 445 -4.99 -10.08 37.58
C VAL A 445 -3.69 -10.45 36.87
N LEU A 446 -3.32 -11.73 36.86
CA LEU A 446 -2.11 -12.21 36.18
C LEU A 446 -2.16 -11.94 34.67
N VAL A 447 -3.30 -12.14 34.02
CA VAL A 447 -3.47 -11.84 32.60
C VAL A 447 -3.38 -10.33 32.36
N ALA A 448 -4.01 -9.50 33.19
CA ALA A 448 -3.93 -8.05 33.08
C ALA A 448 -2.48 -7.53 33.22
N LEU A 449 -1.71 -8.06 34.18
CA LEU A 449 -0.29 -7.75 34.34
C LEU A 449 0.53 -8.15 33.11
N LYS A 450 0.30 -9.35 32.58
CA LYS A 450 0.95 -9.81 31.33
C LYS A 450 0.57 -8.95 30.13
N ALA A 451 -0.69 -8.50 30.05
CA ALA A 451 -1.16 -7.61 29.00
C ALA A 451 -0.48 -6.24 29.09
N LEU A 452 -0.38 -5.63 30.28
CA LEU A 452 0.39 -4.38 30.44
C LEU A 452 1.86 -4.56 30.09
N GLY A 453 2.47 -5.70 30.46
CA GLY A 453 3.82 -6.07 30.04
C GLY A 453 3.98 -6.26 28.54
N ASN A 454 2.97 -6.80 27.86
CA ASN A 454 2.95 -6.89 26.40
C ASN A 454 2.85 -5.52 25.75
N ALA A 455 1.93 -4.67 26.22
CA ALA A 455 1.77 -3.30 25.73
C ALA A 455 3.04 -2.49 25.94
N GLY A 456 3.69 -2.64 27.11
CA GLY A 456 4.85 -1.85 27.51
C GLY A 456 4.50 -0.37 27.74
N ARG A 457 3.21 -0.08 27.97
CA ARG A 457 2.64 1.24 28.21
C ARG A 457 1.50 1.12 29.20
N TRP A 458 1.25 2.18 29.95
CA TRP A 458 0.14 2.31 30.88
C TRP A 458 -0.14 3.79 31.13
N VAL A 459 -1.35 4.08 31.60
CA VAL A 459 -1.81 5.41 31.97
C VAL A 459 -1.65 5.63 33.48
N ASN A 460 -2.23 4.76 34.31
CA ASN A 460 -2.23 4.92 35.77
C ASN A 460 -1.60 3.76 36.53
N ALA A 461 -1.07 2.76 35.82
CA ALA A 461 -0.65 1.51 36.46
C ALA A 461 0.59 1.65 37.35
N ASN A 462 1.47 2.64 37.16
CA ASN A 462 2.76 2.70 37.88
C ASN A 462 2.64 2.51 39.42
N PRO A 463 1.88 3.34 40.16
CA PRO A 463 1.71 3.14 41.60
C PRO A 463 1.00 1.82 41.95
N ILE A 464 0.13 1.33 41.08
CA ILE A 464 -0.59 0.05 41.28
C ILE A 464 0.40 -1.11 41.17
N LEU A 465 1.23 -1.15 40.13
CA LEU A 465 2.28 -2.16 39.92
C LEU A 465 3.24 -2.21 41.10
N GLN A 466 3.64 -1.04 41.63
CA GLN A 466 4.46 -0.97 42.84
C GLN A 466 3.78 -1.66 44.04
N ARG A 467 2.49 -1.37 44.26
CA ARG A 467 1.72 -2.03 45.33
C ARG A 467 1.59 -3.53 45.10
N CYS A 468 1.39 -3.97 43.87
CA CYS A 468 1.22 -5.38 43.53
C CYS A 468 2.40 -6.27 43.96
N TYR A 469 3.66 -5.80 43.88
CA TYR A 469 4.82 -6.59 44.33
C TYR A 469 5.31 -6.26 45.76
N THR A 470 4.83 -5.18 46.37
CA THR A 470 5.21 -4.76 47.73
C THR A 470 4.22 -5.21 48.81
N GLU A 471 2.94 -5.29 48.49
CA GLU A 471 1.89 -5.78 49.39
C GLU A 471 1.87 -7.31 49.46
N ASP A 472 1.07 -7.84 50.38
CA ASP A 472 0.91 -9.28 50.60
C ASP A 472 0.04 -9.90 49.51
N ASN A 473 0.68 -10.23 48.39
CA ASN A 473 0.10 -10.96 47.26
C ASN A 473 0.86 -12.28 47.02
N ASP A 474 0.20 -13.21 46.33
CA ASP A 474 0.85 -14.43 45.85
C ASP A 474 2.12 -14.12 45.05
N MET A 475 3.15 -14.94 45.21
CA MET A 475 4.47 -14.70 44.59
C MET A 475 4.37 -14.53 43.06
N GLU A 476 3.53 -15.32 42.41
CA GLU A 476 3.25 -15.26 40.98
C GLU A 476 2.74 -13.87 40.54
N VAL A 477 1.88 -13.24 41.35
CA VAL A 477 1.35 -11.90 41.09
C VAL A 477 2.45 -10.86 41.28
N ARG A 478 3.26 -10.99 42.33
CA ARG A 478 4.37 -10.08 42.62
C ARG A 478 5.42 -10.09 41.51
N VAL A 479 5.80 -11.27 41.04
CA VAL A 479 6.73 -11.44 39.92
C VAL A 479 6.13 -10.90 38.62
N ALA A 480 4.89 -11.26 38.29
CA ALA A 480 4.22 -10.75 37.09
C ALA A 480 4.10 -9.22 37.07
N ALA A 481 3.92 -8.58 38.23
CA ALA A 481 3.88 -7.12 38.35
C ALA A 481 5.23 -6.46 38.04
N ILE A 482 6.34 -7.14 38.35
CA ILE A 482 7.68 -6.70 37.97
C ILE A 482 7.93 -6.95 36.48
N GLU A 483 7.58 -8.14 35.97
CA GLU A 483 7.73 -8.48 34.55
C GLU A 483 6.93 -7.56 33.61
N ALA A 484 5.88 -6.90 34.11
CA ALA A 484 5.13 -5.88 33.37
C ALA A 484 6.00 -4.71 32.87
N TRP A 485 7.18 -4.51 33.46
CA TRP A 485 8.10 -3.45 33.08
C TRP A 485 8.98 -3.78 31.87
N ARG A 486 9.04 -5.04 31.42
CA ARG A 486 10.04 -5.53 30.44
C ARG A 486 10.07 -4.81 29.09
N HIS A 487 8.94 -4.33 28.60
CA HIS A 487 8.83 -3.66 27.29
C HIS A 487 8.65 -2.14 27.41
N THR A 488 8.80 -1.58 28.61
CA THR A 488 8.63 -0.15 28.83
C THR A 488 9.79 0.65 28.25
N PRO A 489 9.58 1.91 27.83
CA PRO A 489 10.65 2.78 27.37
C PRO A 489 11.75 2.93 28.42
N CYS A 490 12.99 3.15 27.99
CA CYS A 490 14.13 3.31 28.90
C CYS A 490 14.00 4.58 29.76
N GLU A 491 13.20 5.54 29.30
CA GLU A 491 12.92 6.82 29.96
C GLU A 491 12.03 6.68 31.21
N TYR A 492 11.33 5.54 31.35
CA TYR A 492 10.51 5.28 32.54
C TYR A 492 11.39 5.15 33.79
N ASP A 493 10.97 5.81 34.88
CA ASP A 493 11.66 5.74 36.17
C ASP A 493 11.54 4.34 36.79
N ARG A 494 12.68 3.68 36.96
CA ARG A 494 12.82 2.33 37.52
C ARG A 494 13.43 2.30 38.92
N SER A 495 13.51 3.46 39.59
CA SER A 495 14.10 3.56 40.93
C SER A 495 13.47 2.60 41.93
N ASN A 496 12.15 2.39 41.85
CA ASN A 496 11.43 1.46 42.71
C ASN A 496 11.85 -0.01 42.52
N LEU A 497 12.20 -0.42 41.28
CA LEU A 497 12.69 -1.77 40.99
C LEU A 497 14.12 -1.95 41.50
N LEU A 498 14.96 -0.93 41.33
CA LEU A 498 16.32 -0.92 41.88
C LEU A 498 16.29 -1.05 43.42
N GLU A 499 15.40 -0.32 44.09
CA GLU A 499 15.18 -0.44 45.53
C GLU A 499 14.73 -1.85 45.91
N ALA A 500 13.77 -2.43 45.17
CA ALA A 500 13.30 -3.79 45.40
C ALA A 500 14.40 -4.85 45.24
N PHE A 501 15.34 -4.66 44.31
CA PHE A 501 16.50 -5.53 44.12
C PHE A 501 17.51 -5.43 45.28
N GLN A 502 17.80 -4.19 45.73
CA GLN A 502 18.79 -3.89 46.77
C GLN A 502 18.32 -4.27 48.18
N ASP A 503 17.01 -4.31 48.42
CA ASP A 503 16.43 -4.69 49.71
C ASP A 503 16.60 -6.19 49.99
N GLU A 504 17.64 -6.54 50.75
CA GLU A 504 17.94 -7.91 51.16
C GLU A 504 16.87 -8.57 52.05
N THR A 505 15.92 -7.79 52.58
CA THR A 505 14.82 -8.32 53.40
C THR A 505 13.69 -8.90 52.56
N ARG A 506 13.65 -8.60 51.26
CA ARG A 506 12.66 -9.12 50.32
C ARG A 506 12.97 -10.55 49.89
N ASP A 507 11.93 -11.22 49.44
CA ASP A 507 12.03 -12.55 48.87
C ASP A 507 13.02 -12.56 47.68
N THR A 508 13.78 -13.66 47.57
CA THR A 508 14.81 -13.81 46.54
C THR A 508 14.21 -13.77 45.13
N GLU A 509 13.00 -14.30 44.93
CA GLU A 509 12.33 -14.31 43.63
C GLU A 509 11.96 -12.90 43.16
N VAL A 510 11.44 -12.07 44.06
CA VAL A 510 11.15 -10.64 43.81
C VAL A 510 12.43 -9.88 43.45
N ARG A 511 13.52 -10.13 44.19
CA ARG A 511 14.81 -9.47 43.94
C ARG A 511 15.41 -9.87 42.59
N ILE A 512 15.33 -11.15 42.22
CA ILE A 512 15.79 -11.64 40.92
C ILE A 512 14.94 -11.03 39.80
N ALA A 513 13.61 -11.04 39.94
CA ALA A 513 12.72 -10.45 38.94
C ALA A 513 13.00 -8.95 38.74
N ALA A 514 13.28 -8.20 39.82
CA ALA A 514 13.57 -6.78 39.72
C ALA A 514 14.95 -6.46 39.10
N TYR A 515 15.87 -7.43 39.11
CA TYR A 515 17.20 -7.32 38.50
C TYR A 515 17.19 -7.57 36.99
N LEU A 516 16.40 -8.53 36.53
CA LEU A 516 16.24 -8.91 35.12
C LEU A 516 15.48 -7.83 34.35
#